data_AF-A0A954L4Z0-F1
#
_entry.id   AF-A0A954L4Z0-F1
#
_cell.length_a   1.000
_cell.length_b   1.000
_cell.length_c   1.000
_cell.angle_alpha   90.00
_cell.angle_beta   90.00
_cell.angle_gamma   90.00
#
_symmetry.space_group_name_H-M   'P 1'
#
loop_
_entity.id
_entity.type
_entity.pdbx_description
1 polymer ?
#
loop_
_entity_poly.entity_id
_entity_poly.type
_entity_poly.pdbx_seq_one_letter_code
_entity_poly.pdbx_strand_id
1 'polypeptide(L)'
;MADVPYTGKIDSFTEGYVQKCVRRLIGTFGITASDAEDIQQILFLKLARHLPCDDPDSPQWKAFVATTVKRCIANIVRDRRAEKRDHRRVRSIHVVIGVDEEGPVELADTIGEHEVPARCPRSRRSDQELSSLRMDLEELANKLLDARHRAFIQRLKHDSILQIARDMGVPSTTLHSWLRKLRQQFEDAGLRDYL
;
A
#
# COMPACT_ATOMS: atom_id res chain seq x y z
N MET A 1 35.56 10.12 -26.86
CA MET A 1 34.98 10.07 -25.50
C MET A 1 35.42 8.75 -24.91
N ALA A 2 36.40 8.78 -24.01
CA ALA A 2 36.90 7.58 -23.36
C ALA A 2 35.90 7.14 -22.30
N ASP A 3 35.43 5.90 -22.43
CA ASP A 3 34.67 5.17 -21.45
C ASP A 3 35.57 4.97 -20.22
N VAL A 4 35.33 5.73 -19.15
CA VAL A 4 36.05 5.57 -17.89
C VAL A 4 35.37 4.41 -17.17
N PRO A 5 36.02 3.25 -16.99
CA PRO A 5 35.42 2.14 -16.26
C PRO A 5 35.21 2.58 -14.81
N TYR A 6 33.94 2.70 -14.42
CA TYR A 6 33.52 3.12 -13.09
C TYR A 6 33.86 2.00 -12.08
N THR A 7 35.06 2.02 -11.52
CA THR A 7 35.39 1.22 -10.34
C THR A 7 34.65 1.84 -9.16
N GLY A 8 33.42 1.40 -8.90
CA GLY A 8 32.59 1.77 -7.75
C GLY A 8 33.17 1.28 -6.42
N LYS A 9 34.41 1.67 -6.12
CA LYS A 9 35.08 1.36 -4.86
C LYS A 9 34.62 2.38 -3.83
N ILE A 10 33.83 1.91 -2.87
CA ILE A 10 33.51 2.66 -1.66
C ILE A 10 34.83 2.87 -0.90
N ASP A 11 35.07 4.10 -0.43
CA ASP A 11 36.28 4.38 0.34
C ASP A 11 36.25 3.68 1.71
N SER A 12 37.44 3.36 2.23
CA SER A 12 37.59 2.59 3.47
C SER A 12 37.01 3.31 4.69
N PHE A 13 37.02 4.66 4.70
CA PHE A 13 36.42 5.43 5.79
C PHE A 13 34.90 5.28 5.78
N THR A 14 34.27 5.45 4.62
CA THR A 14 32.82 5.32 4.46
C THR A 14 32.36 3.92 4.83
N GLU A 15 33.05 2.90 4.35
CA GLU A 15 32.75 1.50 4.68
C GLU A 15 32.85 1.26 6.19
N GLY A 16 33.97 1.64 6.80
CA GLY A 16 34.19 1.47 8.24
C GLY A 16 33.19 2.23 9.10
N TYR A 17 32.82 3.46 8.70
CA TYR A 17 31.84 4.27 9.40
C TYR A 17 30.44 3.66 9.35
N VAL A 18 30.00 3.23 8.16
CA VAL A 18 28.70 2.57 7.95
C VAL A 18 28.64 1.27 8.75
N GLN A 19 29.63 0.39 8.65
CA GLN A 19 29.67 -0.86 9.40
C GLN A 19 29.61 -0.63 10.92
N LYS A 20 30.37 0.35 11.44
CA LYS A 20 30.36 0.69 12.87
C LYS A 20 29.00 1.20 13.33
N CYS A 21 28.34 2.03 12.53
CA CYS A 21 27.00 2.53 12.83
C CYS A 21 25.96 1.40 12.83
N VAL A 22 26.00 0.52 11.83
CA VAL A 22 25.06 -0.61 11.73
C VAL A 22 25.25 -1.60 12.87
N ARG A 23 26.49 -1.97 13.22
CA ARG A 23 26.75 -2.86 14.37
C ARG A 23 26.18 -2.31 15.68
N ARG A 24 26.17 -0.99 15.87
CA ARG A 24 25.57 -0.34 17.05
C ARG A 24 24.04 -0.36 17.05
N LEU A 25 23.41 -0.55 15.89
CA LEU A 25 21.97 -0.62 15.77
C LEU A 25 21.43 -2.02 16.04
N ILE A 26 22.21 -3.07 15.78
CA ILE A 26 21.83 -4.46 16.05
C ILE A 26 21.45 -4.61 17.53
N GLY A 27 20.30 -5.23 17.79
CA GLY A 27 19.72 -5.39 19.13
C GLY A 27 18.94 -4.17 19.63
N THR A 28 18.95 -3.05 18.90
CA THR A 28 18.24 -1.82 19.25
C THR A 28 17.08 -1.60 18.28
N PHE A 29 15.94 -1.09 18.77
CA PHE A 29 14.76 -0.77 17.94
C PHE A 29 14.25 -1.94 17.07
N GLY A 30 14.43 -3.17 17.52
CA GLY A 30 14.00 -4.38 16.81
C GLY A 30 14.84 -4.69 15.57
N ILE A 31 16.02 -4.08 15.43
CA ILE A 31 16.98 -4.40 14.37
C ILE A 31 17.76 -5.65 14.77
N THR A 32 17.70 -6.67 13.93
CA THR A 32 18.37 -7.96 14.09
C THR A 32 19.68 -7.99 13.30
N ALA A 33 20.49 -9.03 13.49
CA ALA A 33 21.68 -9.24 12.68
C ALA A 33 21.34 -9.45 11.19
N SER A 34 20.17 -10.01 10.88
CA SER A 34 19.69 -10.19 9.51
C SER A 34 19.40 -8.87 8.81
N ASP A 35 18.98 -7.84 9.56
CA ASP A 35 18.73 -6.50 9.01
C ASP A 35 20.03 -5.74 8.69
N ALA A 36 21.19 -6.23 9.14
CA ALA A 36 22.44 -5.49 9.06
C ALA A 36 22.89 -5.26 7.61
N GLU A 37 22.81 -6.29 6.77
CA GLU A 37 23.20 -6.21 5.36
C GLU A 37 22.29 -5.25 4.59
N ASP A 38 20.97 -5.38 4.79
CA ASP A 38 19.97 -4.50 4.17
C ASP A 38 20.19 -3.03 4.55
N ILE A 39 20.43 -2.75 5.83
CA ILE A 39 20.67 -1.38 6.30
C ILE A 39 21.98 -0.84 5.73
N GLN A 40 23.04 -1.64 5.66
CA GLN A 40 24.30 -1.24 5.02
C GLN A 40 24.06 -0.87 3.55
N GLN A 41 23.34 -1.71 2.81
CA GLN A 41 23.05 -1.46 1.41
C GLN A 41 22.23 -0.17 1.21
N ILE A 42 21.21 0.08 2.04
CA ILE A 42 20.43 1.33 2.01
C ILE A 42 21.33 2.55 2.23
N LEU A 43 22.26 2.47 3.19
CA LEU A 43 23.19 3.55 3.49
C LEU A 43 24.16 3.78 2.32
N PHE A 44 24.74 2.71 1.77
CA PHE A 44 25.61 2.81 0.60
C PHE A 44 24.88 3.35 -0.62
N LEU A 45 23.64 2.94 -0.90
CA LEU A 45 22.84 3.47 -2.00
C LEU A 45 22.58 4.98 -1.87
N LYS A 46 22.39 5.48 -0.65
CA LYS A 46 22.23 6.92 -0.41
C LYS A 46 23.52 7.69 -0.63
N LEU A 47 24.66 7.10 -0.26
CA LEU A 47 25.98 7.71 -0.44
C LEU A 47 26.45 7.63 -1.89
N ALA A 48 26.14 6.54 -2.60
CA ALA A 48 26.51 6.30 -3.99
C ALA A 48 26.01 7.40 -4.95
N ARG A 49 24.90 8.07 -4.60
CA ARG A 49 24.36 9.21 -5.37
C ARG A 49 25.27 10.44 -5.35
N HIS A 50 26.22 10.50 -4.41
CA HIS A 50 27.13 11.63 -4.19
C HIS A 50 28.61 11.24 -4.32
N LEU A 51 28.90 9.94 -4.47
CA LEU A 51 30.25 9.40 -4.69
C LEU A 51 31.01 9.97 -5.92
N PRO A 52 30.37 10.39 -7.04
CA PRO A 52 31.13 10.86 -8.21
C PRO A 52 31.93 12.15 -8.00
N CYS A 53 31.79 12.84 -6.87
CA CYS A 53 32.19 14.25 -6.77
C CYS A 53 33.30 14.56 -5.75
N ASP A 54 33.60 13.66 -4.79
CA ASP A 54 34.29 14.08 -3.58
C ASP A 54 35.57 13.27 -3.29
N ASP A 55 36.61 13.99 -2.87
CA ASP A 55 37.86 13.44 -2.32
C ASP A 55 37.58 12.71 -0.99
N PRO A 56 37.85 11.39 -0.88
CA PRO A 56 37.61 10.59 0.32
C PRO A 56 38.27 11.14 1.60
N ASP A 57 39.39 11.84 1.46
CA ASP A 57 40.11 12.37 2.62
C ASP A 57 39.67 13.77 3.06
N SER A 58 38.80 14.40 2.27
CA SER A 58 38.25 15.72 2.58
C SER A 58 37.44 15.71 3.90
N PRO A 59 37.69 16.67 4.81
CA PRO A 59 36.85 16.88 6.00
C PRO A 59 35.37 17.08 5.66
N GLN A 60 35.07 17.68 4.48
CA GLN A 60 33.72 17.93 4.01
C GLN A 60 33.01 16.62 3.64
N TRP A 61 33.73 15.71 2.97
CA TRP A 61 33.24 14.36 2.66
C TRP A 61 32.92 13.58 3.94
N LYS A 62 33.86 13.56 4.89
CA LYS A 62 33.67 12.86 6.18
C LYS A 62 32.47 13.42 6.96
N ALA A 63 32.26 14.74 6.96
CA ALA A 63 31.10 15.39 7.56
C ALA A 63 29.79 15.06 6.82
N PHE A 64 29.83 15.03 5.48
CA PHE A 64 28.70 14.65 4.65
C PHE A 64 28.26 13.20 4.92
N VAL A 65 29.20 12.24 4.89
CA VAL A 65 28.95 10.83 5.20
C VAL A 65 28.32 10.70 6.58
N ALA A 66 28.91 11.31 7.61
CA ALA A 66 28.39 11.25 8.97
C ALA A 66 26.97 11.81 9.09
N THR A 67 26.69 12.94 8.44
CA THR A 67 25.38 13.60 8.48
C THR A 67 24.31 12.78 7.75
N THR A 68 24.64 12.27 6.56
CA THR A 68 23.74 11.46 5.73
C THR A 68 23.42 10.13 6.41
N VAL A 69 24.42 9.45 6.95
CA VAL A 69 24.23 8.19 7.68
C VAL A 69 23.36 8.41 8.92
N LYS A 70 23.66 9.43 9.75
CA LYS A 70 22.84 9.76 10.93
C LYS A 70 21.39 10.05 10.58
N ARG A 71 21.16 10.87 9.54
CA ARG A 71 19.81 11.22 9.09
C ARG A 71 19.05 10.00 8.57
N CYS A 72 19.72 9.12 7.83
CA CYS A 72 19.12 7.89 7.35
C CYS A 72 18.74 6.96 8.51
N ILE A 73 19.64 6.76 9.47
CA ILE A 73 19.38 5.95 10.66
C ILE A 73 18.21 6.53 11.47
N ALA A 74 18.17 7.85 11.65
CA ALA A 74 17.06 8.50 12.34
C ALA A 74 15.71 8.25 11.65
N ASN A 75 15.68 8.27 10.32
CA ASN A 75 14.47 7.93 9.55
C ASN A 75 14.09 6.46 9.70
N ILE A 76 15.06 5.53 9.63
CA ILE A 76 14.80 4.09 9.83
C ILE A 76 14.19 3.84 11.22
N VAL A 77 14.78 4.45 12.26
CA VAL A 77 14.28 4.32 13.64
C VAL A 77 12.90 4.95 13.78
N ARG A 78 12.67 6.13 13.18
CA ARG A 78 11.36 6.80 13.17
C ARG A 78 10.30 5.92 12.51
N ASP A 79 10.59 5.38 11.34
CA ASP A 79 9.66 4.57 10.56
C ASP A 79 9.33 3.24 11.26
N ARG A 80 10.31 2.64 11.96
CA ARG A 80 10.11 1.44 12.79
C ARG A 80 9.34 1.72 14.09
N ARG A 81 9.38 2.95 14.60
CA ARG A 81 8.58 3.36 15.78
C ARG A 81 7.17 3.82 15.42
N ALA A 82 6.84 4.00 14.14
CA ALA A 82 5.50 4.40 13.72
C ALA A 82 4.49 3.29 14.03
N GLU A 83 3.32 3.64 14.60
CA GLU A 83 2.38 2.70 15.23
C GLU A 83 1.96 1.50 14.37
N LYS A 84 1.89 1.66 13.04
CA LYS A 84 1.52 0.56 12.12
C LYS A 84 2.65 -0.45 11.87
N ARG A 85 3.88 -0.17 12.31
CA ARG A 85 5.10 -0.97 12.10
C ARG A 85 5.91 -1.17 13.38
N ASP A 86 5.36 -0.81 14.55
CA ASP A 86 6.04 -1.00 15.82
C ASP A 86 6.21 -2.50 16.10
N HIS A 87 7.45 -2.97 15.97
CA HIS A 87 7.85 -4.36 16.16
C HIS A 87 7.53 -4.90 17.57
N ARG A 88 7.27 -4.02 18.55
CA ARG A 88 6.85 -4.41 19.91
C ARG A 88 5.37 -4.81 19.99
N ARG A 89 4.58 -4.39 19.01
CA ARG A 89 3.12 -4.58 18.95
C ARG A 89 2.70 -5.61 17.90
N VAL A 90 3.66 -6.23 17.21
CA VAL A 90 3.43 -7.21 16.14
C VAL A 90 4.06 -8.55 16.56
N ARG A 91 3.35 -9.65 16.33
CA ARG A 91 3.87 -11.01 16.45
C ARG A 91 3.75 -11.72 15.11
N SER A 92 4.57 -12.76 14.89
CA SER A 92 4.39 -13.60 13.70
C SER A 92 3.05 -14.34 13.82
N ILE A 93 2.34 -14.42 12.69
CA ILE A 93 1.09 -15.17 12.55
C ILE A 93 1.33 -16.67 12.76
N HIS A 94 2.54 -17.16 12.49
CA HIS A 94 2.95 -18.55 12.72
C HIS A 94 3.40 -18.81 14.17
N VAL A 95 3.20 -17.87 15.10
CA VAL A 95 3.45 -18.17 16.51
C VAL A 95 2.40 -19.14 16.99
N VAL A 96 2.84 -20.28 17.50
CA VAL A 96 1.98 -21.23 18.20
C VAL A 96 1.48 -20.60 19.50
N ILE A 97 0.16 -20.53 19.65
CA ILE A 97 -0.54 -20.07 20.85
C ILE A 97 -1.39 -21.22 21.39
N GLY A 98 -1.38 -21.42 22.71
CA GLY A 98 -2.20 -22.44 23.35
C GLY A 98 -1.77 -22.71 24.78
N VAL A 99 -2.71 -22.53 25.72
CA VAL A 99 -2.66 -23.08 27.08
C VAL A 99 -4.07 -23.45 27.53
N ASP A 100 -4.83 -24.14 26.67
CA ASP A 100 -6.07 -24.81 27.11
C ASP A 100 -6.27 -26.15 26.37
N GLU A 101 -7.24 -26.95 26.83
CA GLU A 101 -7.38 -28.41 26.61
C GLU A 101 -7.34 -28.93 25.15
N GLU A 102 -7.39 -28.06 24.14
CA GLU A 102 -7.36 -28.41 22.71
C GLU A 102 -5.96 -28.42 22.07
N GLY A 103 -4.91 -28.09 22.83
CA GLY A 103 -3.52 -28.21 22.40
C GLY A 103 -2.98 -26.99 21.62
N PRO A 104 -1.70 -27.04 21.21
CA PRO A 104 -1.03 -25.91 20.56
C PRO A 104 -1.58 -25.68 19.13
N VAL A 105 -2.13 -24.50 18.87
CA VAL A 105 -2.59 -24.05 17.54
C VAL A 105 -1.79 -22.85 17.05
N GLU A 106 -1.63 -22.65 15.74
CA GLU A 106 -0.98 -21.44 15.25
C GLU A 106 -1.91 -20.22 15.42
N LEU A 107 -1.34 -19.05 15.72
CA LEU A 107 -2.10 -17.80 15.80
C LEU A 107 -2.89 -17.56 14.50
N ALA A 108 -2.35 -17.97 13.35
CA ALA A 108 -3.01 -17.98 12.05
C ALA A 108 -4.40 -18.64 12.09
N ASP A 109 -4.50 -19.79 12.76
CA ASP A 109 -5.71 -20.62 12.78
C ASP A 109 -6.76 -20.08 13.74
N THR A 110 -6.36 -19.23 14.68
CA THR A 110 -7.28 -18.54 15.61
C THR A 110 -7.84 -17.23 15.06
N ILE A 111 -7.20 -16.65 14.04
CA ILE A 111 -7.65 -15.43 13.39
C ILE A 111 -8.79 -15.81 12.43
N GLY A 112 -10.03 -15.61 12.87
CA GLY A 112 -11.20 -15.87 12.05
C GLY A 112 -11.27 -14.99 10.80
N GLU A 113 -12.03 -15.42 9.78
CA GLU A 113 -12.19 -14.67 8.53
C GLU A 113 -12.70 -13.22 8.71
N HIS A 114 -13.26 -12.92 9.88
CA HIS A 114 -13.81 -11.62 10.27
C HIS A 114 -12.74 -10.62 10.74
N GLU A 115 -11.53 -11.07 11.05
CA GLU A 115 -10.44 -10.24 11.60
C GLU A 115 -9.45 -9.74 10.53
N VAL A 116 -9.62 -10.16 9.27
CA VAL A 116 -8.78 -9.71 8.16
C VAL A 116 -9.06 -8.22 7.88
N PRO A 117 -8.04 -7.33 7.98
CA PRO A 117 -8.26 -5.90 7.94
C PRO A 117 -8.85 -5.41 6.61
N ALA A 118 -9.71 -4.40 6.74
CA ALA A 118 -10.46 -3.62 5.77
C ALA A 118 -9.64 -2.91 4.65
N ARG A 119 -8.54 -3.50 4.17
CA ARG A 119 -7.78 -2.98 3.03
C ARG A 119 -8.46 -3.22 1.68
N CYS A 120 -9.52 -4.01 1.66
CA CYS A 120 -10.46 -4.08 0.55
C CYS A 120 -11.73 -3.32 0.94
N PRO A 121 -12.13 -2.24 0.23
CA PRO A 121 -13.40 -1.53 0.47
C PRO A 121 -14.61 -2.35 -0.02
N ARG A 122 -14.47 -3.66 -0.20
CA ARG A 122 -15.60 -4.56 -0.38
C ARG A 122 -15.99 -5.01 1.01
N SER A 123 -16.96 -4.32 1.60
CA SER A 123 -17.76 -4.88 2.69
C SER A 123 -18.04 -6.34 2.35
N ARG A 124 -17.58 -7.26 3.20
CA ARG A 124 -17.86 -8.70 3.05
C ARG A 124 -19.35 -8.89 3.37
N ARG A 125 -20.20 -8.53 2.40
CA ARG A 125 -21.59 -8.97 2.39
C ARG A 125 -21.56 -10.48 2.23
N SER A 126 -22.33 -11.17 3.04
CA SER A 126 -22.55 -12.61 2.89
C SER A 126 -23.10 -12.91 1.50
N ASP A 127 -22.88 -14.13 1.00
CA ASP A 127 -23.44 -14.55 -0.29
C ASP A 127 -24.97 -14.39 -0.34
N GLN A 128 -25.62 -14.54 0.82
CA GLN A 128 -27.05 -14.30 0.97
C GLN A 128 -27.42 -12.83 0.76
N GLU A 129 -26.69 -11.89 1.39
CA GLU A 129 -26.91 -10.46 1.20
C GLU A 129 -26.60 -9.99 -0.23
N LEU A 130 -25.59 -10.58 -0.88
CA LEU A 130 -25.29 -10.31 -2.28
C LEU A 130 -26.39 -10.82 -3.21
N SER A 131 -26.96 -11.98 -2.92
CA SER A 131 -28.09 -12.55 -3.66
C SER A 131 -29.34 -11.68 -3.51
N SER A 132 -29.68 -11.29 -2.27
CA SER A 132 -30.79 -10.37 -1.99
C SER A 132 -30.60 -9.03 -2.72
N LEU A 133 -29.42 -8.42 -2.61
CA LEU A 133 -29.11 -7.17 -3.29
C LEU A 133 -29.20 -7.29 -4.82
N ARG A 134 -28.77 -8.43 -5.39
CA ARG A 134 -28.90 -8.67 -6.83
C ARG A 134 -30.36 -8.70 -7.25
N MET A 135 -31.21 -9.39 -6.48
CA MET A 135 -32.66 -9.45 -6.74
C MET A 135 -33.30 -8.06 -6.64
N ASP A 136 -32.96 -7.29 -5.61
CA ASP A 136 -33.49 -5.93 -5.41
C ASP A 136 -33.07 -4.99 -6.55
N LEU A 137 -31.81 -5.08 -7.00
CA LEU A 137 -31.29 -4.31 -8.14
C LEU A 137 -31.95 -4.72 -9.46
N GLU A 138 -32.23 -6.01 -9.67
CA GLU A 138 -32.94 -6.50 -10.86
C GLU A 138 -34.40 -6.05 -10.88
N GLU A 139 -35.09 -6.09 -9.73
CA GLU A 139 -36.45 -5.60 -9.61
C GLU A 139 -36.54 -4.09 -9.88
N LEU A 140 -35.63 -3.32 -9.28
CA LEU A 140 -35.56 -1.88 -9.48
C LEU A 140 -35.21 -1.53 -10.94
N ALA A 141 -34.31 -2.29 -11.55
CA ALA A 141 -34.00 -2.12 -12.97
C ALA A 141 -35.16 -2.48 -13.89
N ASN A 142 -36.02 -3.41 -13.49
CA ASN A 142 -37.22 -3.73 -14.26
C ASN A 142 -38.33 -2.70 -14.09
N LYS A 143 -38.48 -2.11 -12.89
CA LYS A 143 -39.52 -1.13 -12.57
C LYS A 143 -39.21 0.29 -13.03
N LEU A 144 -37.96 0.74 -12.93
CA LEU A 144 -37.61 2.17 -13.05
C LEU A 144 -36.83 2.52 -14.33
N LEU A 145 -36.17 1.54 -14.96
CA LEU A 145 -35.30 1.79 -16.10
C LEU A 145 -35.96 1.44 -17.43
N ASP A 146 -36.21 2.46 -18.26
CA ASP A 146 -36.49 2.28 -19.69
C ASP A 146 -35.34 1.52 -20.37
N ALA A 147 -35.65 0.80 -21.46
CA ALA A 147 -34.67 0.01 -22.22
C ALA A 147 -33.42 0.82 -22.61
N ARG A 148 -33.59 2.10 -22.90
CA ARG A 148 -32.50 3.04 -23.22
C ARG A 148 -31.59 3.33 -22.02
N HIS A 149 -32.15 3.48 -20.82
CA HIS A 149 -31.38 3.70 -19.59
C HIS A 149 -30.64 2.44 -19.12
N ARG A 150 -31.23 1.24 -19.34
CA ARG A 150 -30.55 -0.04 -19.07
C ARG A 150 -29.31 -0.21 -19.95
N ALA A 151 -29.46 0.06 -21.25
CA ALA A 151 -28.33 0.02 -22.19
C ALA A 151 -27.22 1.00 -21.78
N PHE A 152 -27.59 2.19 -21.29
CA PHE A 152 -26.64 3.17 -20.78
C PHE A 152 -25.84 2.67 -19.56
N ILE A 153 -26.51 2.13 -18.55
CA ILE A 153 -25.85 1.60 -17.34
C ILE A 153 -24.95 0.41 -17.65
N GLN A 154 -25.38 -0.51 -18.53
CA GLN A 154 -24.55 -1.66 -18.92
C GLN A 154 -23.27 -1.21 -19.65
N ARG A 155 -23.35 -0.19 -20.50
CA ARG A 155 -22.15 0.37 -21.15
C ARG A 155 -21.24 1.10 -20.18
N LEU A 156 -21.78 1.74 -19.15
CA LEU A 156 -21.00 2.43 -18.11
C LEU A 156 -20.04 1.49 -17.33
N LYS A 157 -20.27 0.18 -17.38
CA LYS A 157 -19.37 -0.84 -16.79
C LYS A 157 -18.06 -1.00 -17.55
N HIS A 158 -18.03 -0.67 -18.84
CA HIS A 158 -16.91 -0.97 -19.74
C HIS A 158 -16.40 0.26 -20.49
N ASP A 159 -17.27 1.23 -20.77
CA ASP A 159 -16.99 2.40 -21.60
C ASP A 159 -16.98 3.69 -20.76
N SER A 160 -16.16 4.67 -21.17
CA SER A 160 -16.18 6.01 -20.58
C SER A 160 -17.39 6.83 -21.04
N ILE A 161 -17.85 7.78 -20.22
CA ILE A 161 -19.03 8.63 -20.53
C ILE A 161 -18.90 9.35 -21.88
N LEU A 162 -17.68 9.78 -22.26
CA LEU A 162 -17.42 10.44 -23.54
C LEU A 162 -17.49 9.48 -24.75
N GLN A 163 -17.19 8.19 -24.54
CA GLN A 163 -17.36 7.16 -25.56
C GLN A 163 -18.84 6.84 -25.74
N ILE A 164 -19.57 6.70 -24.64
CA ILE A 164 -21.01 6.43 -24.65
C ILE A 164 -21.80 7.59 -25.28
N ALA A 165 -21.40 8.85 -25.01
CA ALA A 165 -22.00 10.04 -25.63
C ALA A 165 -21.88 10.01 -27.16
N ARG A 166 -20.70 9.65 -27.67
CA ARG A 166 -20.44 9.51 -29.11
C ARG A 166 -21.27 8.40 -29.72
N ASP A 167 -21.33 7.25 -29.08
CA ASP A 167 -21.98 6.07 -29.65
C ASP A 167 -23.51 6.09 -29.53
N MET A 168 -24.06 6.77 -28.52
CA MET A 168 -25.50 6.97 -28.39
C MET A 168 -26.03 8.19 -29.14
N GLY A 169 -25.15 9.06 -29.64
CA GLY A 169 -25.53 10.32 -30.28
C GLY A 169 -26.22 11.31 -29.32
N VAL A 170 -25.91 11.22 -28.02
CA VAL A 170 -26.52 12.04 -26.96
C VAL A 170 -25.43 12.90 -26.31
N PRO A 171 -25.64 14.22 -26.09
CA PRO A 171 -24.68 15.06 -25.40
C PRO A 171 -24.31 14.53 -24.01
N SER A 172 -23.03 14.64 -23.65
CA SER A 172 -22.51 14.19 -22.35
C SER A 172 -23.23 14.86 -21.17
N THR A 173 -23.65 16.11 -21.33
CA THR A 173 -24.46 16.85 -20.34
C THR A 173 -25.81 16.18 -20.05
N THR A 174 -26.45 15.62 -21.07
CA THR A 174 -27.70 14.86 -20.94
C THR A 174 -27.49 13.53 -20.23
N LEU A 175 -26.40 12.82 -20.56
CA LEU A 175 -26.04 11.57 -19.88
C LEU A 175 -25.72 11.80 -18.39
N HIS A 176 -25.02 12.89 -18.06
CA HIS A 176 -24.80 13.29 -16.67
C HIS A 176 -26.11 13.63 -15.94
N SER A 177 -27.06 14.29 -16.62
CA SER A 177 -28.38 14.55 -16.04
C SER A 177 -29.15 13.25 -15.78
N TRP A 178 -29.04 12.25 -16.66
CA TRP A 178 -29.66 10.94 -16.45
C TRP A 178 -29.03 10.22 -15.27
N LEU A 179 -27.70 10.23 -15.17
CA LEU A 179 -26.97 9.62 -14.05
C LEU A 179 -27.36 10.24 -12.70
N ARG A 180 -27.57 11.56 -12.67
CA ARG A 180 -28.07 12.24 -11.46
C ARG A 180 -29.49 11.84 -11.09
N LYS A 181 -30.40 11.72 -12.08
CA LYS A 181 -31.77 11.25 -11.85
C LYS A 181 -31.80 9.81 -11.36
N LEU A 182 -30.96 8.95 -11.93
CA LEU A 182 -30.79 7.58 -11.50
C LEU A 182 -30.29 7.53 -10.07
N ARG A 183 -29.24 8.29 -9.71
CA ARG A 183 -28.77 8.33 -8.33
C ARG A 183 -29.89 8.70 -7.35
N GLN A 184 -30.68 9.73 -7.67
CA GLN A 184 -31.81 10.13 -6.84
C GLN A 184 -32.85 9.01 -6.69
N GLN A 185 -33.20 8.33 -7.77
CA GLN A 185 -34.17 7.24 -7.74
C GLN A 185 -33.70 6.03 -6.93
N PHE A 186 -32.39 5.72 -6.99
CA PHE A 186 -31.80 4.67 -6.16
C PHE A 186 -31.72 5.09 -4.69
N GLU A 187 -31.47 6.37 -4.38
CA GLU A 187 -31.57 6.92 -3.02
C GLU A 187 -33.01 6.82 -2.48
N ASP A 188 -34.01 7.22 -3.27
CA ASP A 188 -35.43 7.19 -2.91
C ASP A 188 -35.96 5.76 -2.69
N ALA A 189 -35.37 4.77 -3.37
CA ALA A 189 -35.67 3.35 -3.20
C ALA A 189 -34.97 2.70 -2.00
N GLY A 190 -34.26 3.48 -1.17
CA GLY A 190 -33.59 2.98 0.03
C GLY A 190 -32.21 2.36 -0.23
N LEU A 191 -31.67 2.47 -1.45
CA LEU A 191 -30.32 1.98 -1.78
C LEU A 191 -29.22 3.03 -1.51
N ARG A 192 -29.52 4.04 -0.69
CA ARG A 192 -28.55 5.10 -0.34
C ARG A 192 -27.30 4.55 0.34
N ASP A 193 -27.45 3.51 1.14
CA ASP A 193 -26.33 2.81 1.80
C ASP A 193 -25.47 1.97 0.84
N TYR A 194 -25.85 1.92 -0.46
CA TYR A 194 -25.23 1.12 -1.51
C TYR A 194 -24.64 1.96 -2.67
N LEU A 195 -24.76 3.30 -2.62
CA LEU A 195 -24.35 4.30 -3.65
C LEU A 195 -23.12 5.13 -3.26
#